data_AF-A0A263DAU3-F1
#
_entry.id   AF-A0A263DAU3-F1
#
_cell.length_a   1.000
_cell.length_b   1.000
_cell.length_c   1.000
_cell.angle_alpha   90.00
_cell.angle_beta   90.00
_cell.angle_gamma   90.00
#
_symmetry.space_group_name_H-M   'P 1'
#
loop_
_entity.id
_entity.type
_entity.pdbx_description
1 polymer ?
#
loop_
_entity_poly.entity_id
_entity_poly.type
_entity_poly.pdbx_seq_one_letter_code
_entity_poly.pdbx_strand_id
1 'polypeptide(L)'
;MRPTALQGWMTSWPWLLVLDGLDEVTEPETRKRLIRQVTELVNEAEADDCDLLAVLTTRPIGYTENIAPTQFECIDLNDLTVDEAVRYGEQVTKVRLRGDHDRTERISERLREAAGDESLRNLLRTPLQVLILTIILDGTGTLAPDRYSLFWGYYDTVFRRERDKKASLRRLLQDYSQQILRLHERIGFELQVRSESGDRSHATLTATELQNIIWQVLHEAGFQPSGRDSGLREKIFTAVTQRLVLLTPRRTSDGYGFDVRSLQELMAARQLTSGPSPRVAQRLRTAGASPHWRNSWIFAAGQLFAEPQDHQHEVVVGVLESADVDTGHRLGATLPIGPRLALELIDDGMARSLPRWRNRIAAHGLRLLNEPVSDDFGFYARILTRYAAAGEEQYEAVVDGLRDALGGVGNSCLTAQHFQKLVPDLVTELGISARMRGLALALPRPAGDTRPAPTDGWEDFDLEITTSQVTDAKRVALEVAATALRRLARIDQPAARDVDPITDALLSGIAPTLDDALSNVMRHEPRLLKALREHALPVVLRQPIGDRLRSSHI
;
A
#
# COMPACT_ATOMS: atom_id res chain seq x y z
N MET A 1 7.73 -17.10 33.22
CA MET A 1 8.86 -18.04 33.04
C MET A 1 10.15 -17.33 33.43
N ARG A 2 11.12 -18.04 34.01
CA ARG A 2 12.50 -17.52 34.10
C ARG A 2 13.17 -17.72 32.74
N PRO A 3 13.94 -16.74 32.21
CA PRO A 3 14.60 -16.86 30.90
C PRO A 3 15.43 -18.16 30.74
N THR A 4 16.07 -18.61 31.81
CA THR A 4 16.85 -19.86 31.85
C THR A 4 16.03 -21.12 31.55
N ALA A 5 14.73 -21.12 31.84
CA ALA A 5 13.86 -22.25 31.50
C ALA A 5 13.53 -22.30 30.00
N LEU A 6 13.44 -21.14 29.33
CA LEU A 6 13.18 -21.06 27.90
C LEU A 6 14.39 -21.58 27.11
N GLN A 7 15.60 -21.15 27.46
CA GLN A 7 16.84 -21.63 26.85
C GLN A 7 17.02 -23.15 27.02
N GLY A 8 16.73 -23.67 28.21
CA GLY A 8 16.74 -25.11 28.45
C GLY A 8 15.73 -25.88 27.59
N TRP A 9 14.61 -25.27 27.21
CA TRP A 9 13.64 -25.90 26.31
C TRP A 9 14.03 -25.77 24.83
N MET A 10 14.60 -24.65 24.42
CA MET A 10 15.10 -24.42 23.06
C MET A 10 16.24 -25.36 22.68
N THR A 11 17.11 -25.67 23.63
CA THR A 11 18.19 -26.66 23.46
C THR A 11 17.70 -28.12 23.50
N SER A 12 16.51 -28.39 24.04
CA SER A 12 16.01 -29.75 24.23
C SER A 12 15.02 -30.22 23.16
N TRP A 13 14.40 -29.29 22.43
CA TRP A 13 13.31 -29.59 21.49
C TRP A 13 13.43 -28.70 20.25
N PRO A 14 12.95 -29.13 19.07
CA PRO A 14 12.76 -28.25 17.91
C PRO A 14 11.66 -27.21 18.13
N TRP A 15 11.86 -26.00 17.62
CA TRP A 15 10.94 -24.87 17.74
C TRP A 15 10.53 -24.32 16.38
N LEU A 16 9.24 -23.98 16.26
CA LEU A 16 8.70 -23.16 15.19
C LEU A 16 8.17 -21.86 15.79
N LEU A 17 8.80 -20.74 15.44
CA LEU A 17 8.36 -19.40 15.81
C LEU A 17 7.71 -18.73 14.59
N VAL A 18 6.41 -18.46 14.65
CA VAL A 18 5.69 -17.74 13.59
C VAL A 18 5.28 -16.36 14.11
N LEU A 19 5.82 -15.31 13.48
CA LEU A 19 5.52 -13.91 13.74
C LEU A 19 4.67 -13.37 12.60
N ASP A 20 3.35 -13.37 12.80
CA ASP A 20 2.38 -12.98 11.79
C ASP A 20 2.11 -11.46 11.80
N GLY A 21 2.17 -10.82 10.65
CA GLY A 21 1.74 -9.44 10.43
C GLY A 21 2.73 -8.39 10.91
N LEU A 22 4.01 -8.48 10.53
CA LEU A 22 5.01 -7.48 10.88
C LEU A 22 4.64 -6.07 10.37
N ASP A 23 3.90 -5.95 9.26
CA ASP A 23 3.39 -4.66 8.77
C ASP A 23 2.35 -4.00 9.71
N GLU A 24 1.78 -4.74 10.67
CA GLU A 24 0.96 -4.15 11.73
C GLU A 24 1.81 -3.40 12.76
N VAL A 25 3.13 -3.63 12.79
CA VAL A 25 4.11 -2.85 13.56
C VAL A 25 4.62 -1.71 12.69
N THR A 26 3.89 -0.60 12.73
CA THR A 26 4.07 0.57 11.86
C THR A 26 5.03 1.60 12.42
N GLU A 27 5.10 1.73 13.76
CA GLU A 27 5.99 2.68 14.43
C GLU A 27 7.46 2.32 14.13
N PRO A 28 8.23 3.20 13.47
CA PRO A 28 9.57 2.87 12.98
C PRO A 28 10.53 2.33 14.05
N GLU A 29 10.59 2.97 15.22
CA GLU A 29 11.51 2.58 16.29
C GLU A 29 11.13 1.24 16.93
N THR A 30 9.83 1.01 17.14
CA THR A 30 9.35 -0.27 17.66
C THR A 30 9.57 -1.40 16.65
N ARG A 31 9.34 -1.15 15.36
CA ARG A 31 9.62 -2.10 14.27
C ARG A 31 11.11 -2.45 14.20
N LYS A 32 11.99 -1.44 14.22
CA LYS A 32 13.46 -1.59 14.22
C LYS A 32 13.92 -2.41 15.42
N ARG A 33 13.39 -2.10 16.61
CA ARG A 33 13.68 -2.85 17.85
C ARG A 33 13.22 -4.31 17.75
N LEU A 34 12.01 -4.55 17.25
CA LEU A 34 11.45 -5.89 17.10
C LEU A 34 12.30 -6.73 16.13
N ILE A 35 12.60 -6.20 14.95
CA ILE A 35 13.46 -6.89 13.97
C ILE A 35 14.81 -7.24 14.60
N ARG A 36 15.45 -6.28 15.28
CA ARG A 36 16.72 -6.53 15.97
C ARG A 36 16.61 -7.67 16.99
N GLN A 37 15.57 -7.66 17.83
CA GLN A 37 15.37 -8.72 18.84
C GLN A 37 15.14 -10.09 18.22
N VAL A 38 14.43 -10.15 17.09
CA VAL A 38 14.23 -11.41 16.35
C VAL A 38 15.55 -11.89 15.76
N THR A 39 16.34 -10.99 15.16
CA THR A 39 17.68 -11.32 14.63
C THR A 39 18.64 -11.78 15.74
N GLU A 40 18.64 -11.10 16.89
CA GLU A 40 19.43 -11.50 18.07
C GLU A 40 19.04 -12.90 18.55
N LEU A 41 17.73 -13.18 18.68
CA LEU A 41 17.23 -14.50 19.06
C LEU A 41 17.68 -15.61 18.09
N VAL A 42 17.61 -15.36 16.78
CA VAL A 42 18.04 -16.33 15.77
C VAL A 42 19.55 -16.59 15.86
N ASN A 43 20.36 -15.54 16.05
CA ASN A 43 21.81 -15.69 16.21
C ASN A 43 22.18 -16.43 17.50
N GLU A 44 21.48 -16.15 18.61
CA GLU A 44 21.68 -16.86 19.88
C GLU A 44 21.28 -18.34 19.76
N ALA A 45 20.15 -18.62 19.10
CA ALA A 45 19.70 -19.98 18.84
C ALA A 45 20.72 -20.76 17.99
N GLU A 46 21.28 -20.14 16.94
CA GLU A 46 22.33 -20.74 16.12
C GLU A 46 23.61 -21.00 16.93
N ALA A 47 24.03 -20.06 17.79
CA ALA A 47 25.21 -20.20 18.62
C ALA A 47 25.07 -21.30 19.70
N ASP A 48 23.85 -21.50 20.22
CA ASP A 48 23.51 -22.51 21.22
C ASP A 48 23.12 -23.87 20.58
N ASP A 49 23.28 -24.04 19.26
CA ASP A 49 22.92 -25.25 18.50
C ASP A 49 21.44 -25.67 18.71
N CYS A 50 20.56 -24.66 18.80
CA CYS A 50 19.12 -24.86 18.91
C CYS A 50 18.48 -25.09 17.53
N ASP A 51 17.56 -26.05 17.44
CA ASP A 51 16.77 -26.29 16.23
C ASP A 51 15.57 -25.34 16.17
N LEU A 52 15.77 -24.14 15.61
CA LEU A 52 14.77 -23.08 15.50
C LEU A 52 14.45 -22.75 14.03
N LEU A 53 13.19 -22.92 13.64
CA LEU A 53 12.63 -22.32 12.42
C LEU A 53 11.83 -21.06 12.78
N ALA A 54 12.29 -19.91 12.29
CA ALA A 54 11.58 -18.63 12.45
C ALA A 54 10.94 -18.19 11.13
N VAL A 55 9.64 -17.88 11.16
CA VAL A 55 8.86 -17.40 10.02
C VAL A 55 8.28 -16.03 10.36
N LEU A 56 8.57 -15.03 9.53
CA LEU A 56 7.98 -13.69 9.62
C LEU A 56 7.07 -13.48 8.40
N THR A 57 5.88 -12.92 8.64
CA THR A 57 4.99 -12.50 7.54
C THR A 57 4.87 -10.98 7.51
N THR A 58 4.84 -10.38 6.33
CA THR A 58 4.63 -8.95 6.15
C THR A 58 4.00 -8.66 4.79
N ARG A 59 3.18 -7.62 4.70
CA ARG A 59 2.65 -7.16 3.40
C ARG A 59 3.72 -6.37 2.61
N PRO A 60 3.79 -6.52 1.28
CA PRO A 60 4.63 -5.67 0.42
C PRO A 60 3.96 -4.30 0.28
N ILE A 61 4.22 -3.38 1.22
CA ILE A 61 3.57 -2.06 1.24
C ILE A 61 4.60 -0.96 0.98
N GLY A 62 4.56 -0.37 -0.21
CA GLY A 62 5.36 0.79 -0.61
C GLY A 62 6.85 0.52 -0.84
N TYR A 63 7.47 -0.35 -0.02
CA TYR A 63 8.86 -0.81 -0.14
C TYR A 63 8.98 -2.26 0.32
N THR A 64 9.87 -3.02 -0.32
CA THR A 64 10.31 -4.33 0.17
C THR A 64 11.37 -4.11 1.24
N GLU A 65 11.11 -4.54 2.48
CA GLU A 65 12.13 -4.53 3.53
C GLU A 65 12.96 -5.82 3.47
N ASN A 66 14.26 -5.68 3.26
CA ASN A 66 15.20 -6.78 3.43
C ASN A 66 15.53 -6.96 4.91
N ILE A 67 14.75 -7.81 5.58
CA ILE A 67 14.92 -8.10 7.00
C ILE A 67 16.07 -9.08 7.16
N ALA A 68 17.22 -8.59 7.63
CA ALA A 68 18.40 -9.40 7.96
C ALA A 68 18.69 -10.50 6.91
N PRO A 69 19.02 -10.12 5.65
CA PRO A 69 19.05 -11.02 4.49
C PRO A 69 20.11 -12.13 4.60
N THR A 70 21.04 -12.02 5.56
CA THR A 70 22.00 -13.07 5.89
C THR A 70 21.39 -14.19 6.74
N GLN A 71 20.29 -13.92 7.46
CA GLN A 71 19.58 -14.90 8.30
C GLN A 71 18.24 -15.34 7.72
N PHE A 72 17.55 -14.46 6.98
CA PHE A 72 16.22 -14.75 6.45
C PHE A 72 16.21 -14.82 4.92
N GLU A 73 15.62 -15.90 4.40
CA GLU A 73 15.20 -15.99 3.01
C GLU A 73 13.82 -15.33 2.84
N CYS A 74 13.68 -14.47 1.83
CA CYS A 74 12.41 -13.84 1.50
C CYS A 74 11.64 -14.73 0.50
N ILE A 75 10.39 -15.06 0.84
CA ILE A 75 9.49 -15.83 -0.03
C ILE A 75 8.26 -14.99 -0.32
N ASP A 76 8.10 -14.59 -1.58
CA ASP A 76 6.91 -13.89 -2.06
C ASP A 76 5.75 -14.87 -2.27
N LEU A 77 4.57 -14.56 -1.70
CA LEU A 77 3.35 -15.29 -2.02
C LEU A 77 2.76 -14.79 -3.34
N ASN A 78 2.70 -15.69 -4.33
CA ASN A 78 2.14 -15.39 -5.65
C ASN A 78 0.61 -15.30 -5.63
N ASP A 79 0.08 -14.63 -6.66
CA ASP A 79 -1.35 -14.62 -6.95
C ASP A 79 -1.84 -16.04 -7.28
N LEU A 80 -3.11 -16.29 -6.98
CA LEU A 80 -3.81 -17.49 -7.42
C LEU A 80 -3.91 -17.49 -8.94
N THR A 81 -3.64 -18.64 -9.56
CA THR A 81 -4.10 -18.90 -10.92
C THR A 81 -5.63 -18.92 -10.97
N VAL A 82 -6.20 -18.73 -12.15
CA VAL A 82 -7.67 -18.76 -12.35
C VAL A 82 -8.26 -20.09 -11.85
N ASP A 83 -7.58 -21.21 -12.14
CA ASP A 83 -8.03 -22.54 -11.72
C ASP A 83 -7.96 -22.72 -10.19
N GLU A 84 -6.91 -22.21 -9.55
CA GLU A 84 -6.79 -22.20 -8.08
C GLU A 84 -7.87 -21.34 -7.43
N ALA A 85 -8.16 -20.17 -8.01
CA ALA A 85 -9.20 -19.27 -7.54
C ALA A 85 -10.58 -19.92 -7.61
N VAL A 86 -10.93 -20.55 -8.74
CA VAL A 86 -12.20 -21.29 -8.88
C VAL A 86 -12.26 -22.43 -7.87
N ARG A 87 -11.21 -23.25 -7.77
CA ARG A 87 -11.15 -24.38 -6.83
C ARG A 87 -11.32 -23.92 -5.38
N TYR A 88 -10.61 -22.88 -4.97
CA TYR A 88 -10.72 -22.30 -3.63
C TYR A 88 -12.14 -21.75 -3.39
N GLY A 89 -12.69 -21.01 -4.36
CA GLY A 89 -14.03 -20.42 -4.25
C GLY A 89 -15.14 -21.47 -4.12
N GLU A 90 -15.05 -22.58 -4.86
CA GLU A 90 -15.98 -23.72 -4.72
C GLU A 90 -15.86 -24.38 -3.34
N GLN A 91 -14.63 -24.61 -2.85
CA GLN A 91 -14.39 -25.21 -1.54
C GLN A 91 -14.92 -24.34 -0.40
N VAL A 92 -14.63 -23.04 -0.42
CA VAL A 92 -15.07 -22.12 0.64
C VAL A 92 -16.59 -21.93 0.61
N THR A 93 -17.20 -21.94 -0.57
CA THR A 93 -18.67 -21.92 -0.72
C THR A 93 -19.31 -23.16 -0.09
N LYS A 94 -18.80 -24.36 -0.40
CA LYS A 94 -19.25 -25.63 0.22
C LYS A 94 -19.16 -25.61 1.74
N VAL A 95 -18.09 -25.02 2.29
CA VAL A 95 -17.91 -24.90 3.75
C VAL A 95 -18.88 -23.88 4.36
N ARG A 96 -19.12 -22.76 3.69
CA ARG A 96 -20.01 -21.68 4.18
C ARG A 96 -21.49 -22.04 4.11
N LEU A 97 -21.90 -22.79 3.09
CA LEU A 97 -23.29 -23.13 2.81
C LEU A 97 -23.60 -24.61 3.08
N ARG A 98 -22.89 -25.22 4.03
CA ARG A 98 -23.09 -26.64 4.41
C ARG A 98 -24.59 -26.99 4.51
N GLY A 99 -25.03 -27.92 3.68
CA GLY A 99 -26.42 -28.40 3.64
C GLY A 99 -27.33 -27.72 2.61
N ASP A 100 -26.87 -26.67 1.91
CA ASP A 100 -27.62 -25.97 0.86
C ASP A 100 -26.94 -26.18 -0.51
N HIS A 101 -27.21 -27.34 -1.10
CA HIS A 101 -26.58 -27.79 -2.36
C HIS A 101 -26.96 -26.90 -3.55
N ASP A 102 -28.24 -26.54 -3.69
CA ASP A 102 -28.72 -25.71 -4.81
C ASP A 102 -28.06 -24.33 -4.82
N ARG A 103 -27.89 -23.72 -3.65
CA ARG A 103 -27.21 -22.43 -3.52
C ARG A 103 -25.71 -22.55 -3.76
N THR A 104 -25.09 -23.65 -3.32
CA THR A 104 -23.68 -23.93 -3.57
C THR A 104 -23.38 -24.07 -5.06
N GLU A 105 -24.18 -24.83 -5.80
CA GLU A 105 -23.99 -25.01 -7.24
C GLU A 105 -24.19 -23.70 -8.00
N ARG A 106 -25.24 -22.93 -7.69
CA ARG A 106 -25.47 -21.61 -8.33
C ARG A 106 -24.30 -20.64 -8.16
N ILE A 107 -23.72 -20.57 -6.96
CA ILE A 107 -22.56 -19.69 -6.72
C ILE A 107 -21.33 -20.22 -7.48
N SER A 108 -21.15 -21.55 -7.52
CA SER A 108 -20.04 -22.18 -8.22
C SER A 108 -20.11 -21.95 -9.74
N GLU A 109 -21.31 -22.05 -10.33
CA GLU A 109 -21.55 -21.70 -11.74
C GLU A 109 -21.20 -20.24 -12.04
N ARG A 110 -21.74 -19.29 -11.25
CA ARG A 110 -21.45 -17.87 -11.41
C ARG A 110 -19.96 -17.53 -11.20
N LEU A 111 -19.28 -18.25 -10.31
CA LEU A 111 -17.84 -18.09 -10.10
C LEU A 111 -17.05 -18.52 -11.35
N ARG A 112 -17.43 -19.64 -11.98
CA ARG A 112 -16.81 -20.09 -13.24
C ARG A 112 -17.08 -19.11 -14.38
N GLU A 113 -18.29 -18.56 -14.47
CA GLU A 113 -18.62 -17.49 -15.41
C GLU A 113 -17.73 -16.26 -15.20
N ALA A 114 -17.60 -15.79 -13.95
CA ALA A 114 -16.73 -14.66 -13.61
C ALA A 114 -15.25 -14.94 -13.90
N ALA A 115 -14.78 -16.17 -13.73
CA ALA A 115 -13.42 -16.59 -14.09
C ALA A 115 -13.17 -16.56 -15.61
N GLY A 116 -14.22 -16.79 -16.41
CA GLY A 116 -14.19 -16.66 -17.86
C GLY A 116 -14.06 -15.21 -18.33
N ASP A 117 -14.60 -14.26 -17.57
CA ASP A 117 -14.60 -12.82 -17.89
C ASP A 117 -13.22 -12.19 -17.60
N GLU A 118 -12.52 -11.79 -18.66
CA GLU A 118 -11.22 -11.13 -18.59
C GLU A 118 -11.23 -9.83 -17.76
N SER A 119 -12.37 -9.14 -17.72
CA SER A 119 -12.53 -7.93 -16.92
C SER A 119 -12.46 -8.23 -15.42
N LEU A 120 -12.92 -9.41 -14.98
CA LEU A 120 -13.03 -9.82 -13.57
C LEU A 120 -11.84 -10.65 -13.07
N ARG A 121 -10.97 -11.15 -13.96
CA ARG A 121 -9.79 -11.96 -13.58
C ARG A 121 -8.88 -11.26 -12.58
N ASN A 122 -8.74 -9.93 -12.64
CA ASN A 122 -7.96 -9.16 -11.67
C ASN A 122 -8.49 -9.28 -10.23
N LEU A 123 -9.76 -9.62 -10.05
CA LEU A 123 -10.40 -9.81 -8.74
C LEU A 123 -10.26 -11.24 -8.21
N LEU A 124 -9.71 -12.17 -9.00
CA LEU A 124 -9.53 -13.57 -8.63
C LEU A 124 -8.10 -13.89 -8.18
N ARG A 125 -7.29 -12.87 -7.87
CA ARG A 125 -5.86 -13.00 -7.60
C ARG A 125 -5.55 -13.45 -6.17
N THR A 126 -6.37 -13.10 -5.19
CA THR A 126 -6.10 -13.42 -3.78
C THR A 126 -7.22 -14.23 -3.13
N PRO A 127 -6.91 -15.14 -2.17
CA PRO A 127 -7.95 -15.90 -1.45
C PRO A 127 -9.02 -15.01 -0.81
N LEU A 128 -8.64 -13.86 -0.24
CA LEU A 128 -9.59 -12.93 0.37
C LEU A 128 -10.54 -12.33 -0.66
N GLN A 129 -10.05 -11.92 -1.83
CA GLN A 129 -10.91 -11.39 -2.90
C GLN A 129 -11.88 -12.46 -3.41
N VAL A 130 -11.41 -13.70 -3.63
CA VAL A 130 -12.26 -14.81 -4.06
C VAL A 130 -13.32 -15.12 -3.00
N LEU A 131 -12.95 -15.13 -1.72
CA LEU A 131 -13.92 -15.30 -0.63
C LEU A 131 -14.99 -14.20 -0.68
N ILE A 132 -14.57 -12.93 -0.78
CA ILE A 132 -15.50 -11.80 -0.90
C ILE A 132 -16.41 -11.97 -2.13
N LEU A 133 -15.85 -12.34 -3.27
CA LEU A 133 -16.58 -12.56 -4.51
C LEU A 133 -17.71 -13.59 -4.32
N THR A 134 -17.40 -14.73 -3.69
CA THR A 134 -18.41 -15.76 -3.38
C THR A 134 -19.47 -15.28 -2.39
N ILE A 135 -19.20 -14.28 -1.55
CA ILE A 135 -20.21 -13.65 -0.67
C ILE A 135 -21.14 -12.76 -1.49
N ILE A 136 -20.61 -12.02 -2.48
CA ILE A 136 -21.39 -11.12 -3.33
C ILE A 136 -22.25 -11.90 -4.33
N LEU A 137 -21.68 -12.95 -4.94
CA LEU A 137 -22.37 -13.86 -5.86
C LEU A 137 -23.52 -14.64 -5.21
N ASP A 138 -23.54 -14.71 -3.89
CA ASP A 138 -24.65 -15.24 -3.13
C ASP A 138 -25.91 -14.33 -3.19
N GLY A 139 -25.70 -13.04 -3.49
CA GLY A 139 -26.76 -12.05 -3.71
C GLY A 139 -27.04 -11.78 -5.19
N THR A 140 -27.94 -10.83 -5.47
CA THR A 140 -28.35 -10.43 -6.83
C THR A 140 -27.47 -9.33 -7.45
N GLY A 141 -26.27 -9.08 -6.90
CA GLY A 141 -25.42 -7.98 -7.33
C GLY A 141 -24.70 -8.24 -8.66
N THR A 142 -24.49 -7.16 -9.43
CA THR A 142 -23.55 -7.09 -10.56
C THR A 142 -22.14 -6.82 -10.03
N LEU A 143 -21.14 -7.46 -10.63
CA LEU A 143 -19.73 -7.27 -10.27
C LEU A 143 -19.11 -6.18 -11.15
N ALA A 144 -18.46 -5.21 -10.51
CA ALA A 144 -17.60 -4.26 -11.21
C ALA A 144 -16.15 -4.77 -11.17
N PRO A 145 -15.32 -4.48 -12.19
CA PRO A 145 -14.01 -5.10 -12.40
C PRO A 145 -12.85 -4.47 -11.59
N ASP A 146 -13.14 -3.70 -10.54
CA ASP A 146 -12.15 -3.01 -9.73
C ASP A 146 -12.22 -3.43 -8.25
N ARG A 147 -11.08 -3.36 -7.55
CA ARG A 147 -10.97 -3.82 -6.16
C ARG A 147 -11.83 -2.98 -5.21
N TYR A 148 -11.93 -1.68 -5.41
CA TYR A 148 -12.78 -0.83 -4.57
C TYR A 148 -14.23 -1.32 -4.60
N SER A 149 -14.80 -1.51 -5.79
CA SER A 149 -16.18 -1.96 -5.97
C SER A 149 -16.39 -3.37 -5.41
N LEU A 150 -15.41 -4.26 -5.48
CA LEU A 150 -15.47 -5.57 -4.84
C LEU A 150 -15.62 -5.44 -3.31
N PHE A 151 -14.76 -4.68 -2.66
CA PHE A 151 -14.78 -4.51 -1.20
C PHE A 151 -15.98 -3.67 -0.73
N TRP A 152 -16.42 -2.69 -1.53
CA TRP A 152 -17.64 -1.94 -1.27
C TRP A 152 -18.90 -2.81 -1.43
N GLY A 153 -18.95 -3.63 -2.49
CA GLY A 153 -20.02 -4.60 -2.72
C GLY A 153 -20.12 -5.61 -1.59
N TYR A 154 -18.99 -6.02 -1.01
CA TYR A 154 -18.97 -6.85 0.20
C TYR A 154 -19.59 -6.13 1.40
N TYR A 155 -19.16 -4.90 1.68
CA TYR A 155 -19.72 -4.09 2.75
C TYR A 155 -21.24 -3.96 2.62
N ASP A 156 -21.73 -3.59 1.43
CA ASP A 156 -23.16 -3.42 1.15
C ASP A 156 -23.93 -4.74 1.25
N THR A 157 -23.37 -5.85 0.76
CA THR A 157 -23.97 -7.18 0.86
C THR A 157 -24.13 -7.61 2.32
N VAL A 158 -23.09 -7.42 3.15
CA VAL A 158 -23.17 -7.71 4.58
C VAL A 158 -24.18 -6.79 5.25
N PHE A 159 -24.13 -5.49 4.99
CA PHE A 159 -25.04 -4.50 5.57
C PHE A 159 -26.51 -4.84 5.28
N ARG A 160 -26.85 -5.16 4.02
CA ARG A 160 -28.20 -5.58 3.61
C ARG A 160 -28.63 -6.87 4.30
N ARG A 161 -27.75 -7.88 4.35
CA ARG A 161 -28.04 -9.15 5.03
C ARG A 161 -28.36 -8.95 6.50
N GLU A 162 -27.63 -8.08 7.19
CA GLU A 162 -27.86 -7.83 8.62
C GLU A 162 -29.15 -7.01 8.87
N ARG A 163 -29.52 -6.12 7.95
CA ARG A 163 -30.83 -5.44 7.93
C ARG A 163 -32.00 -6.45 7.88
N ASP A 164 -31.81 -7.60 7.25
CA ASP A 164 -32.89 -8.56 7.03
C ASP A 164 -33.07 -9.57 8.18
N LYS A 165 -32.11 -9.72 9.11
CA LYS A 165 -32.12 -10.78 10.16
C LYS A 165 -32.92 -10.50 11.44
N LYS A 166 -33.08 -9.24 11.90
CA LYS A 166 -33.72 -8.92 13.20
C LYS A 166 -34.72 -7.77 13.09
N ALA A 167 -35.97 -7.97 13.51
CA ALA A 167 -37.04 -6.97 13.37
C ALA A 167 -36.78 -5.63 14.09
N SER A 168 -36.18 -5.66 15.29
CA SER A 168 -35.86 -4.45 16.07
C SER A 168 -34.66 -3.68 15.51
N LEU A 169 -33.65 -4.42 15.02
CA LEU A 169 -32.46 -3.84 14.41
C LEU A 169 -32.73 -3.33 12.98
N ARG A 170 -33.64 -3.98 12.26
CA ARG A 170 -34.04 -3.64 10.89
C ARG A 170 -34.45 -2.18 10.77
N ARG A 171 -35.32 -1.69 11.67
CA ARG A 171 -35.75 -0.28 11.66
C ARG A 171 -34.58 0.67 11.90
N LEU A 172 -33.73 0.36 12.89
CA LEU A 172 -32.55 1.17 13.16
C LEU A 172 -31.59 1.23 11.96
N LEU A 173 -31.30 0.11 11.32
CA LEU A 173 -30.45 0.05 10.14
C LEU A 173 -31.08 0.72 8.91
N GLN A 174 -32.42 0.72 8.80
CA GLN A 174 -33.15 1.42 7.74
C GLN A 174 -33.11 2.93 7.96
N ASP A 175 -33.54 3.38 9.14
CA ASP A 175 -33.74 4.80 9.46
C ASP A 175 -32.42 5.56 9.62
N TYR A 176 -31.35 4.86 10.05
CA TYR A 176 -30.05 5.48 10.36
C TYR A 176 -28.88 4.93 9.53
N SER A 177 -29.16 4.36 8.35
CA SER A 177 -28.13 3.78 7.46
C SER A 177 -26.98 4.74 7.15
N GLN A 178 -27.29 6.01 6.89
CA GLN A 178 -26.29 7.04 6.59
C GLN A 178 -25.39 7.34 7.78
N GLN A 179 -25.96 7.46 8.98
CA GLN A 179 -25.21 7.72 10.21
C GLN A 179 -24.30 6.53 10.54
N ILE A 180 -24.78 5.31 10.31
CA ILE A 180 -23.99 4.09 10.52
C ILE A 180 -22.84 4.00 9.52
N LEU A 181 -23.07 4.36 8.25
CA LEU A 181 -21.97 4.45 7.29
C LEU A 181 -20.93 5.50 7.71
N ARG A 182 -21.37 6.72 8.07
CA ARG A 182 -20.48 7.78 8.57
C ARG A 182 -19.71 7.35 9.82
N LEU A 183 -20.33 6.57 10.68
CA LEU A 183 -19.68 5.98 11.85
C LEU A 183 -18.57 5.01 11.44
N HIS A 184 -18.80 4.10 10.48
CA HIS A 184 -17.74 3.21 9.99
C HIS A 184 -16.59 3.98 9.35
N GLU A 185 -16.87 4.99 8.52
CA GLU A 185 -15.86 5.84 7.88
C GLU A 185 -14.95 6.49 8.93
N ARG A 186 -15.54 7.09 9.98
CA ARG A 186 -14.77 7.70 11.08
C ARG A 186 -13.97 6.70 11.89
N ILE A 187 -14.57 5.56 12.22
CA ILE A 187 -13.88 4.52 12.99
C ILE A 187 -12.72 3.94 12.18
N GLY A 188 -12.92 3.69 10.88
CA GLY A 188 -11.87 3.21 9.99
C GLY A 188 -10.70 4.17 9.94
N PHE A 189 -10.98 5.45 9.75
CA PHE A 189 -9.96 6.50 9.75
C PHE A 189 -9.24 6.61 11.10
N GLU A 190 -9.97 6.66 12.22
CA GLU A 190 -9.38 6.79 13.55
C GLU A 190 -8.49 5.59 13.90
N LEU A 191 -8.94 4.38 13.59
CA LEU A 191 -8.13 3.18 13.77
C LEU A 191 -6.91 3.17 12.86
N GLN A 192 -7.00 3.72 11.65
CA GLN A 192 -5.85 3.85 10.75
C GLN A 192 -4.83 4.85 11.30
N VAL A 193 -5.26 6.00 11.82
CA VAL A 193 -4.39 6.97 12.51
C VAL A 193 -3.70 6.32 13.71
N ARG A 194 -4.46 5.62 14.58
CA ARG A 194 -3.88 4.94 15.76
C ARG A 194 -2.93 3.83 15.40
N SER A 195 -3.23 3.11 14.32
CA SER A 195 -2.34 2.08 13.80
C SER A 195 -1.03 2.66 13.30
N GLU A 196 -0.83 3.97 13.20
CA GLU A 196 0.42 4.60 12.76
C GLU A 196 1.35 4.93 13.94
N SER A 197 0.79 5.27 15.10
CA SER A 197 1.53 5.89 16.21
C SER A 197 2.03 4.92 17.29
N GLY A 198 1.96 3.60 17.10
CA GLY A 198 2.53 2.58 18.01
C GLY A 198 1.90 2.48 19.42
N ASP A 199 1.14 3.50 19.86
CA ASP A 199 0.67 3.70 21.24
C ASP A 199 -0.26 2.58 21.77
N ARG A 200 -0.76 1.71 20.89
CA ARG A 200 -1.45 0.46 21.25
C ARG A 200 -1.12 -0.63 20.25
N SER A 201 -0.55 -1.74 20.72
CA SER A 201 -0.17 -2.93 19.93
C SER A 201 -1.30 -3.50 19.06
N HIS A 202 -2.55 -3.19 19.37
CA HIS A 202 -3.68 -3.33 18.46
C HIS A 202 -4.48 -2.03 18.44
N ALA A 203 -4.54 -1.36 17.28
CA ALA A 203 -5.42 -0.21 17.10
C ALA A 203 -6.87 -0.63 17.37
N THR A 204 -7.39 -0.21 18.52
CA THR A 204 -8.73 -0.50 18.99
C THR A 204 -9.32 0.75 19.66
N LEU A 205 -10.65 0.82 19.67
CA LEU A 205 -11.41 1.83 20.38
C LEU A 205 -11.97 1.24 21.67
N THR A 206 -11.81 1.94 22.79
CA THR A 206 -12.55 1.62 24.02
C THR A 206 -14.06 1.87 23.81
N ALA A 207 -14.89 1.31 24.69
CA ALA A 207 -16.34 1.55 24.67
C ALA A 207 -16.66 3.06 24.75
N THR A 208 -15.95 3.80 25.61
CA THR A 208 -16.14 5.25 25.79
C THR A 208 -15.78 6.02 24.52
N GLU A 209 -14.66 5.70 23.89
CA GLU A 209 -14.25 6.35 22.63
C GLU A 209 -15.27 6.07 21.51
N LEU A 210 -15.72 4.83 21.38
CA LEU A 210 -16.76 4.47 20.41
C LEU A 210 -18.06 5.24 20.65
N GLN A 211 -18.51 5.36 21.91
CA GLN A 211 -19.68 6.16 22.25
C GLN A 211 -19.51 7.64 21.93
N ASN A 212 -18.30 8.19 22.11
CA ASN A 212 -17.99 9.58 21.76
C ASN A 212 -18.06 9.80 20.25
N ILE A 213 -17.50 8.89 19.44
CA ILE A 213 -17.57 8.97 17.97
C ILE A 213 -19.03 8.86 17.50
N ILE A 214 -19.80 7.92 18.06
CA ILE A 214 -21.24 7.80 17.77
C ILE A 214 -21.94 9.13 18.06
N TRP A 215 -21.64 9.74 19.21
CA TRP A 215 -22.25 11.00 19.59
C TRP A 215 -21.87 12.14 18.64
N GLN A 216 -20.61 12.24 18.22
CA GLN A 216 -20.17 13.25 17.25
C GLN A 216 -20.91 13.11 15.91
N VAL A 217 -21.04 11.87 15.39
CA VAL A 217 -21.77 11.60 14.15
C VAL A 217 -23.25 12.01 14.26
N LEU A 218 -23.89 11.69 15.39
CA LEU A 218 -25.28 12.05 15.63
C LEU A 218 -25.46 13.57 15.78
N HIS A 219 -24.58 14.22 16.55
CA HIS A 219 -24.64 15.65 16.79
C HIS A 219 -24.45 16.46 15.50
N GLU A 220 -23.50 16.07 14.65
CA GLU A 220 -23.28 16.72 13.35
C GLU A 220 -24.45 16.52 12.37
N ALA A 221 -25.20 15.43 12.51
CA ALA A 221 -26.44 15.21 11.78
C ALA A 221 -27.66 15.93 12.42
N GLY A 222 -27.45 16.71 13.48
CA GLY A 222 -28.49 17.53 14.13
C GLY A 222 -29.34 16.81 15.17
N PHE A 223 -29.00 15.58 15.55
CA PHE A 223 -29.71 14.84 16.60
C PHE A 223 -29.45 15.44 17.99
N GLN A 224 -30.48 15.45 18.84
CA GLN A 224 -30.39 16.05 20.17
C GLN A 224 -30.18 14.99 21.26
N PRO A 225 -29.45 15.29 22.35
CA PRO A 225 -29.21 14.30 23.41
C PRO A 225 -30.46 14.04 24.26
N SER A 226 -31.44 14.94 24.16
CA SER A 226 -32.70 14.93 24.90
C SER A 226 -33.90 14.82 23.96
N GLY A 227 -35.09 14.58 24.53
CA GLY A 227 -36.33 14.47 23.77
C GLY A 227 -36.43 13.16 22.97
N ARG A 228 -36.91 13.25 21.74
CA ARG A 228 -37.23 12.08 20.89
C ARG A 228 -36.03 11.20 20.50
N ASP A 229 -34.83 11.80 20.50
CA ASP A 229 -33.58 11.13 20.11
C ASP A 229 -32.82 10.55 21.33
N SER A 230 -33.38 10.72 22.54
CA SER A 230 -32.83 10.14 23.75
C SER A 230 -32.68 8.61 23.63
N GLY A 231 -31.51 8.11 24.00
CA GLY A 231 -31.16 6.69 23.89
C GLY A 231 -30.75 6.22 22.48
N LEU A 232 -30.80 7.07 21.43
CA LEU A 232 -30.34 6.67 20.09
C LEU A 232 -28.85 6.24 20.09
N ARG A 233 -28.01 6.96 20.84
CA ARG A 233 -26.60 6.60 21.04
C ARG A 233 -26.42 5.17 21.54
N GLU A 234 -27.17 4.78 22.56
CA GLU A 234 -27.08 3.44 23.16
C GLU A 234 -27.64 2.36 22.23
N LYS A 235 -28.72 2.66 21.51
CA LYS A 235 -29.27 1.78 20.49
C LYS A 235 -28.28 1.53 19.35
N ILE A 236 -27.64 2.58 18.83
CA ILE A 236 -26.61 2.46 17.79
C ILE A 236 -25.39 1.73 18.33
N PHE A 237 -24.90 2.07 19.53
CA PHE A 237 -23.79 1.37 20.18
C PHE A 237 -24.07 -0.13 20.28
N THR A 238 -25.25 -0.52 20.77
CA THR A 238 -25.66 -1.92 20.86
C THR A 238 -25.73 -2.58 19.49
N ALA A 239 -26.26 -1.88 18.49
CA ALA A 239 -26.34 -2.37 17.12
C ALA A 239 -24.96 -2.65 16.50
N VAL A 240 -24.02 -1.71 16.61
CA VAL A 240 -22.69 -1.87 15.99
C VAL A 240 -21.79 -2.86 16.73
N THR A 241 -21.94 -3.00 18.05
CA THR A 241 -21.09 -3.89 18.86
C THR A 241 -21.53 -5.36 18.83
N GLN A 242 -22.77 -5.66 18.45
CA GLN A 242 -23.29 -7.03 18.34
C GLN A 242 -22.88 -7.76 17.05
N ARG A 243 -21.76 -7.36 16.40
CA ARG A 243 -21.25 -7.90 15.11
C ARG A 243 -22.19 -7.70 13.92
N LEU A 244 -23.19 -6.83 14.05
CA LEU A 244 -24.21 -6.66 13.03
C LEU A 244 -23.76 -5.69 11.91
N VAL A 245 -22.60 -5.03 12.06
CA VAL A 245 -22.06 -4.13 11.03
C VAL A 245 -20.53 -4.14 10.99
N LEU A 246 -19.88 -5.31 10.88
CA LEU A 246 -18.42 -5.46 10.63
C LEU A 246 -17.46 -4.96 11.74
N LEU A 247 -17.97 -4.28 12.77
CA LEU A 247 -17.24 -3.95 13.99
C LEU A 247 -17.40 -5.05 15.03
N THR A 248 -16.28 -5.45 15.63
CA THR A 248 -16.24 -6.56 16.58
C THR A 248 -15.47 -6.18 17.84
N PRO A 249 -15.84 -6.76 19.00
CA PRO A 249 -14.99 -6.75 20.17
C PRO A 249 -13.74 -7.59 19.91
N ARG A 250 -12.54 -7.02 20.09
CA ARG A 250 -11.27 -7.76 20.08
C ARG A 250 -11.14 -8.52 21.40
N ARG A 251 -10.92 -9.83 21.30
CA ARG A 251 -10.86 -10.77 22.44
C ARG A 251 -9.74 -10.49 23.44
N THR A 252 -8.72 -9.74 23.04
CA THR A 252 -7.47 -9.55 23.80
C THR A 252 -7.34 -8.19 24.50
N SER A 253 -8.17 -7.19 24.19
CA SER A 253 -7.91 -5.79 24.60
C SER A 253 -9.13 -4.97 25.05
N ASP A 254 -10.28 -5.59 25.34
CA ASP A 254 -11.53 -4.89 25.73
C ASP A 254 -11.91 -3.72 24.80
N GLY A 255 -11.56 -3.83 23.52
CA GLY A 255 -11.70 -2.77 22.52
C GLY A 255 -12.44 -3.22 21.27
N TYR A 256 -12.90 -2.26 20.48
CA TYR A 256 -13.67 -2.45 19.25
C TYR A 256 -12.84 -2.10 18.02
N GLY A 257 -12.99 -2.84 16.93
CA GLY A 257 -12.37 -2.55 15.64
C GLY A 257 -12.93 -3.41 14.52
N PHE A 258 -12.30 -3.33 13.34
CA PHE A 258 -12.64 -4.20 12.22
C PHE A 258 -11.89 -5.54 12.32
N ASP A 259 -12.58 -6.64 12.00
CA ASP A 259 -11.97 -7.97 11.90
C ASP A 259 -10.99 -8.08 10.70
N VAL A 260 -11.25 -7.30 9.64
CA VAL A 260 -10.48 -7.35 8.40
C VAL A 260 -9.79 -6.02 8.18
N ARG A 261 -8.46 -6.03 8.08
CA ARG A 261 -7.65 -4.81 7.88
C ARG A 261 -8.08 -4.01 6.65
N SER A 262 -8.36 -4.67 5.53
CA SER A 262 -8.80 -4.01 4.31
C SER A 262 -10.16 -3.31 4.44
N LEU A 263 -11.04 -3.73 5.35
CA LEU A 263 -12.27 -2.98 5.64
C LEU A 263 -11.99 -1.69 6.41
N GLN A 264 -11.05 -1.73 7.37
CA GLN A 264 -10.58 -0.52 8.03
C GLN A 264 -10.00 0.46 7.02
N GLU A 265 -9.14 -0.02 6.11
CA GLU A 265 -8.51 0.78 5.05
C GLU A 265 -9.56 1.33 4.06
N LEU A 266 -10.55 0.53 3.65
CA LEU A 266 -11.69 0.98 2.84
C LEU A 266 -12.46 2.11 3.53
N MET A 267 -12.77 1.97 4.82
CA MET A 267 -13.52 2.99 5.56
C MET A 267 -12.69 4.25 5.79
N ALA A 268 -11.39 4.10 6.04
CA ALA A 268 -10.45 5.22 6.09
C ALA A 268 -10.37 5.94 4.74
N ALA A 269 -10.35 5.20 3.63
CA ALA A 269 -10.36 5.76 2.28
C ALA A 269 -11.59 6.62 2.01
N ARG A 270 -12.78 6.12 2.39
CA ARG A 270 -14.03 6.87 2.29
C ARG A 270 -14.00 8.18 3.07
N GLN A 271 -13.40 8.15 4.27
CA GLN A 271 -13.18 9.36 5.05
C GLN A 271 -12.19 10.33 4.36
N LEU A 272 -11.10 9.83 3.78
CA LEU A 272 -10.13 10.66 3.03
C LEU A 272 -10.81 11.43 1.88
N THR A 273 -11.73 10.79 1.18
CA THR A 273 -12.49 11.36 0.05
C THR A 273 -13.69 12.22 0.44
N SER A 274 -13.93 12.45 1.74
CA SER A 274 -15.06 13.25 2.19
C SER A 274 -14.79 14.76 2.10
N GLY A 275 -15.78 15.51 1.62
CA GLY A 275 -15.73 16.98 1.54
C GLY A 275 -15.34 17.51 0.15
N PRO A 276 -15.02 18.82 0.05
CA PRO A 276 -14.72 19.47 -1.23
C PRO A 276 -13.45 18.95 -1.92
N SER A 277 -13.46 18.93 -3.25
CA SER A 277 -12.35 18.40 -4.08
C SER A 277 -10.96 18.94 -3.74
N PRO A 278 -10.74 20.25 -3.44
CA PRO A 278 -9.42 20.74 -3.05
C PRO A 278 -8.88 20.10 -1.76
N ARG A 279 -9.76 19.88 -0.76
CA ARG A 279 -9.39 19.22 0.49
C ARG A 279 -9.09 17.74 0.24
N VAL A 280 -9.88 17.07 -0.59
CA VAL A 280 -9.63 15.68 -0.99
C VAL A 280 -8.28 15.54 -1.69
N ALA A 281 -7.98 16.41 -2.67
CA ALA A 281 -6.69 16.42 -3.36
C ALA A 281 -5.51 16.60 -2.40
N GLN A 282 -5.62 17.54 -1.45
CA GLN A 282 -4.58 17.75 -0.44
C GLN A 282 -4.35 16.52 0.45
N ARG A 283 -5.43 15.87 0.92
CA ARG A 283 -5.32 14.63 1.71
C ARG A 283 -4.70 13.50 0.89
N LEU A 284 -5.10 13.32 -0.37
CA LEU A 284 -4.52 12.31 -1.25
C LEU A 284 -3.03 12.56 -1.52
N ARG A 285 -2.60 13.81 -1.72
CA ARG A 285 -1.16 14.14 -1.84
C ARG A 285 -0.38 13.76 -0.58
N THR A 286 -0.94 14.05 0.58
CA THR A 286 -0.31 13.74 1.88
C THR A 286 -0.24 12.24 2.11
N ALA A 287 -1.33 11.52 1.85
CA ALA A 287 -1.44 10.08 2.06
C ALA A 287 -0.64 9.24 1.06
N GLY A 288 -0.49 9.68 -0.19
CA GLY A 288 0.19 8.90 -1.25
C GLY A 288 1.66 8.59 -0.94
N ALA A 289 2.32 9.48 -0.21
CA ALA A 289 3.71 9.31 0.23
C ALA A 289 3.89 8.28 1.33
N SER A 290 2.86 8.02 2.14
CA SER A 290 2.97 7.11 3.29
C SER A 290 2.70 5.67 2.89
N PRO A 291 3.65 4.74 3.13
CA PRO A 291 3.40 3.31 2.96
C PRO A 291 2.22 2.85 3.81
N HIS A 292 2.13 3.28 5.08
CA HIS A 292 1.05 2.90 5.99
C HIS A 292 -0.36 3.21 5.44
N TRP A 293 -0.50 4.33 4.72
CA TRP A 293 -1.77 4.75 4.13
C TRP A 293 -1.97 4.24 2.69
N ARG A 294 -1.04 3.46 2.13
CA ARG A 294 -1.03 3.12 0.69
C ARG A 294 -2.31 2.40 0.24
N ASN A 295 -2.73 1.35 0.95
CA ASN A 295 -3.97 0.65 0.60
C ASN A 295 -5.20 1.55 0.75
N SER A 296 -5.27 2.38 1.79
CA SER A 296 -6.35 3.37 1.95
C SER A 296 -6.34 4.40 0.82
N TRP A 297 -5.16 4.78 0.31
CA TRP A 297 -5.02 5.68 -0.82
C TRP A 297 -5.50 5.05 -2.13
N ILE A 298 -5.15 3.78 -2.40
CA ILE A 298 -5.64 3.03 -3.57
C ILE A 298 -7.17 2.90 -3.52
N PHE A 299 -7.74 2.54 -2.37
CA PHE A 299 -9.20 2.50 -2.20
C PHE A 299 -9.84 3.88 -2.40
N ALA A 300 -9.18 4.96 -1.97
CA ALA A 300 -9.70 6.32 -2.11
C ALA A 300 -9.72 6.75 -3.57
N ALA A 301 -8.66 6.42 -4.33
CA ALA A 301 -8.62 6.59 -5.76
C ALA A 301 -9.74 5.77 -6.43
N GLY A 302 -9.92 4.51 -6.04
CA GLY A 302 -10.94 3.62 -6.62
C GLY A 302 -12.35 4.12 -6.38
N GLN A 303 -12.62 4.68 -5.19
CA GLN A 303 -13.89 5.34 -4.92
C GLN A 303 -14.19 6.49 -5.89
N LEU A 304 -13.20 7.36 -6.13
CA LEU A 304 -13.34 8.51 -7.02
C LEU A 304 -13.46 8.10 -8.49
N PHE A 305 -13.06 6.87 -8.83
CA PHE A 305 -13.24 6.26 -10.16
C PHE A 305 -14.48 5.39 -10.31
N ALA A 306 -15.11 4.97 -9.21
CA ALA A 306 -16.28 4.12 -9.23
C ALA A 306 -17.53 4.87 -9.76
N GLU A 307 -17.60 6.19 -9.55
CA GLU A 307 -18.65 7.04 -10.10
C GLU A 307 -18.16 7.75 -11.38
N PRO A 308 -18.98 7.85 -12.44
CA PRO A 308 -18.57 8.45 -13.72
C PRO A 308 -18.55 9.99 -13.65
N GLN A 309 -17.67 10.54 -12.80
CA GLN A 309 -17.54 11.97 -12.55
C GLN A 309 -16.15 12.46 -12.98
N ASP A 310 -16.05 13.06 -14.17
CA ASP A 310 -14.77 13.50 -14.75
C ASP A 310 -13.93 14.40 -13.83
N HIS A 311 -14.57 15.25 -13.04
CA HIS A 311 -13.85 16.10 -12.08
C HIS A 311 -13.25 15.32 -10.92
N GLN A 312 -13.83 14.18 -10.52
CA GLN A 312 -13.27 13.28 -9.50
C GLN A 312 -12.09 12.48 -10.07
N HIS A 313 -12.21 12.01 -11.31
CA HIS A 313 -11.11 11.37 -12.03
C HIS A 313 -9.91 12.31 -12.20
N GLU A 314 -10.17 13.57 -12.56
CA GLU A 314 -9.12 14.60 -12.68
C GLU A 314 -8.43 14.88 -11.36
N VAL A 315 -9.14 14.83 -10.21
CA VAL A 315 -8.51 14.96 -8.90
C VAL A 315 -7.47 13.86 -8.68
N VAL A 316 -7.80 12.60 -8.95
CA VAL A 316 -6.87 11.49 -8.75
C VAL A 316 -5.67 11.60 -9.69
N VAL A 317 -5.91 11.80 -10.98
CA VAL A 317 -4.84 11.87 -11.98
C VAL A 317 -3.97 13.12 -11.78
N GLY A 318 -4.57 14.26 -11.45
CA GLY A 318 -3.83 15.47 -11.11
C GLY A 318 -2.98 15.31 -9.85
N VAL A 319 -3.45 14.57 -8.84
CA VAL A 319 -2.65 14.24 -7.64
C VAL A 319 -1.47 13.34 -7.99
N LEU A 320 -1.63 12.35 -8.89
CA LEU A 320 -0.54 11.50 -9.37
C LEU A 320 0.51 12.31 -10.14
N GLU A 321 0.06 13.08 -11.14
CA GLU A 321 0.94 13.84 -12.01
C GLU A 321 1.70 14.93 -11.24
N SER A 322 1.10 15.46 -10.16
CA SER A 322 1.72 16.44 -9.27
C SER A 322 2.29 15.83 -7.99
N ALA A 323 2.38 14.49 -7.86
CA ALA A 323 2.71 13.85 -6.58
C ALA A 323 4.07 14.31 -6.06
N ASP A 324 5.03 14.45 -6.98
CA ASP A 324 6.44 14.74 -6.71
C ASP A 324 6.84 16.21 -6.86
N VAL A 325 5.89 17.08 -7.23
CA VAL A 325 6.13 18.53 -7.38
C VAL A 325 6.18 19.21 -6.01
N ASP A 326 7.16 20.09 -5.79
CA ASP A 326 7.38 20.83 -4.54
C ASP A 326 7.50 19.92 -3.29
N THR A 327 8.06 18.72 -3.46
CA THR A 327 8.18 17.71 -2.39
C THR A 327 9.63 17.44 -1.95
N GLY A 328 10.48 18.48 -1.96
CA GLY A 328 11.88 18.37 -1.50
C GLY A 328 12.03 17.85 -0.08
N HIS A 329 11.01 18.02 0.78
CA HIS A 329 10.97 17.44 2.13
C HIS A 329 11.09 15.92 2.18
N ARG A 330 10.84 15.23 1.06
CA ARG A 330 10.94 13.77 0.91
C ARG A 330 11.74 13.36 -0.33
N LEU A 331 12.62 14.23 -0.81
CA LEU A 331 13.45 14.01 -2.00
C LEU A 331 12.62 13.69 -3.25
N GLY A 332 11.47 14.33 -3.46
CA GLY A 332 10.56 13.93 -4.54
C GLY A 332 11.09 14.15 -5.95
N ALA A 333 11.99 15.11 -6.15
CA ALA A 333 12.63 15.30 -7.46
C ALA A 333 13.62 14.17 -7.77
N THR A 334 14.36 13.72 -6.76
CA THR A 334 15.37 12.67 -6.89
C THR A 334 14.79 11.26 -6.81
N LEU A 335 13.82 11.03 -5.92
CA LEU A 335 13.20 9.74 -5.59
C LEU A 335 11.67 9.86 -5.66
N PRO A 336 11.10 9.89 -6.88
CA PRO A 336 9.68 10.07 -7.07
C PRO A 336 8.85 8.85 -6.58
N ILE A 337 7.64 9.12 -6.12
CA ILE A 337 6.66 8.09 -5.72
C ILE A 337 5.51 7.95 -6.73
N GLY A 338 5.27 8.98 -7.54
CA GLY A 338 4.14 9.04 -8.47
C GLY A 338 4.09 7.86 -9.46
N PRO A 339 5.21 7.47 -10.10
CA PRO A 339 5.20 6.34 -11.04
C PRO A 339 4.76 5.02 -10.41
N ARG A 340 5.22 4.74 -9.18
CA ARG A 340 4.81 3.55 -8.41
C ARG A 340 3.32 3.57 -8.07
N LEU A 341 2.84 4.71 -7.55
CA LEU A 341 1.41 4.90 -7.25
C LEU A 341 0.55 4.66 -8.50
N ALA A 342 0.97 5.18 -9.64
CA ALA A 342 0.25 5.01 -10.90
C ALA A 342 0.19 3.54 -11.34
N LEU A 343 1.31 2.80 -11.25
CA LEU A 343 1.33 1.37 -11.57
C LEU A 343 0.48 0.55 -10.60
N GLU A 344 0.47 0.87 -9.31
CA GLU A 344 -0.40 0.23 -8.33
C GLU A 344 -1.88 0.45 -8.64
N LEU A 345 -2.28 1.63 -9.13
CA LEU A 345 -3.67 1.86 -9.58
C LEU A 345 -4.02 1.04 -10.83
N ILE A 346 -3.08 0.89 -11.78
CA ILE A 346 -3.27 0.03 -12.95
C ILE A 346 -3.44 -1.42 -12.52
N ASP A 347 -2.62 -1.89 -11.56
CA ASP A 347 -2.69 -3.25 -11.04
C ASP A 347 -4.00 -3.55 -10.30
N ASP A 348 -4.57 -2.53 -9.64
CA ASP A 348 -5.88 -2.59 -8.97
C ASP A 348 -7.06 -2.73 -9.95
N GLY A 349 -6.82 -2.58 -11.26
CA GLY A 349 -7.83 -2.64 -12.31
C GLY A 349 -8.53 -1.31 -12.58
N MET A 350 -8.04 -0.21 -12.01
CA MET A 350 -8.66 1.10 -12.09
C MET A 350 -8.61 1.70 -13.51
N ALA A 351 -9.64 2.47 -13.86
CA ALA A 351 -9.78 3.15 -15.15
C ALA A 351 -9.71 2.22 -16.39
N ARG A 352 -9.76 0.89 -16.24
CA ARG A 352 -9.62 -0.08 -17.34
C ARG A 352 -10.57 0.19 -18.52
N SER A 353 -11.82 0.56 -18.22
CA SER A 353 -12.86 0.89 -19.20
C SER A 353 -12.83 2.36 -19.68
N LEU A 354 -11.87 3.17 -19.20
CA LEU A 354 -11.77 4.61 -19.46
C LEU A 354 -10.40 4.96 -20.09
N PRO A 355 -10.23 4.80 -21.42
CA PRO A 355 -8.93 4.96 -22.09
C PRO A 355 -8.24 6.29 -21.81
N ARG A 356 -8.98 7.40 -21.79
CA ARG A 356 -8.44 8.75 -21.47
C ARG A 356 -7.66 8.75 -20.15
N TRP A 357 -8.24 8.18 -19.09
CA TRP A 357 -7.66 8.20 -17.75
C TRP A 357 -6.59 7.11 -17.60
N ARG A 358 -6.89 5.89 -18.08
CA ARG A 358 -5.95 4.77 -18.11
C ARG A 358 -4.63 5.15 -18.77
N ASN A 359 -4.68 5.80 -19.94
CA ASN A 359 -3.49 6.14 -20.70
C ASN A 359 -2.64 7.21 -19.98
N ARG A 360 -3.26 8.18 -19.30
CA ARG A 360 -2.53 9.15 -18.46
C ARG A 360 -1.84 8.48 -17.27
N ILE A 361 -2.56 7.61 -16.56
CA ILE A 361 -2.01 6.86 -15.42
C ILE A 361 -0.85 5.97 -15.89
N ALA A 362 -1.03 5.21 -16.96
CA ALA A 362 0.02 4.34 -17.50
C ALA A 362 1.24 5.12 -18.00
N ALA A 363 1.03 6.24 -18.70
CA ALA A 363 2.12 7.11 -19.15
C ALA A 363 2.92 7.68 -17.95
N HIS A 364 2.26 8.01 -16.85
CA HIS A 364 2.95 8.42 -15.63
C HIS A 364 3.69 7.25 -14.97
N GLY A 365 3.08 6.05 -14.93
CA GLY A 365 3.69 4.84 -14.39
C GLY A 365 4.95 4.38 -15.14
N LEU A 366 4.97 4.51 -16.47
CA LEU A 366 6.13 4.17 -17.31
C LEU A 366 7.37 5.01 -17.00
N ARG A 367 7.23 6.14 -16.30
CA ARG A 367 8.39 6.92 -15.82
C ARG A 367 9.26 6.15 -14.84
N LEU A 368 8.76 5.07 -14.23
CA LEU A 368 9.54 4.13 -13.43
C LEU A 368 10.79 3.63 -14.19
N LEU A 369 10.69 3.48 -15.52
CA LEU A 369 11.81 3.04 -16.34
C LEU A 369 12.99 4.02 -16.33
N ASN A 370 12.80 5.28 -15.93
CA ASN A 370 13.86 6.28 -15.82
C ASN A 370 14.58 6.27 -14.46
N GLU A 371 14.09 5.47 -13.51
CA GLU A 371 14.61 5.37 -12.16
C GLU A 371 15.61 4.22 -12.05
N PRO A 372 16.54 4.23 -11.07
CA PRO A 372 17.42 3.09 -10.83
C PRO A 372 16.64 1.86 -10.39
N VAL A 373 17.13 0.68 -10.78
CA VAL A 373 16.61 -0.61 -10.34
C VAL A 373 16.72 -0.71 -8.82
N SER A 374 15.58 -0.92 -8.17
CA SER A 374 15.44 -1.18 -6.74
C SER A 374 14.91 -2.59 -6.48
N ASP A 375 14.97 -3.05 -5.23
CA ASP A 375 14.56 -4.42 -4.89
C ASP A 375 13.06 -4.70 -5.15
N ASP A 376 12.23 -3.66 -5.14
CA ASP A 376 10.80 -3.72 -5.49
C ASP A 376 10.53 -3.76 -7.01
N PHE A 377 11.55 -3.63 -7.87
CA PHE A 377 11.35 -3.48 -9.31
C PHE A 377 10.65 -4.70 -9.95
N GLY A 378 10.94 -5.92 -9.45
CA GLY A 378 10.29 -7.14 -9.94
C GLY A 378 8.76 -7.09 -9.82
N PHE A 379 8.24 -6.53 -8.73
CA PHE A 379 6.81 -6.33 -8.53
C PHE A 379 6.19 -5.43 -9.61
N TYR A 380 6.80 -4.27 -9.88
CA TYR A 380 6.32 -3.35 -10.91
C TYR A 380 6.53 -3.89 -12.33
N ALA A 381 7.58 -4.69 -12.54
CA ALA A 381 7.81 -5.37 -13.82
C ALA A 381 6.68 -6.36 -14.13
N ARG A 382 6.18 -7.10 -13.13
CA ARG A 382 4.96 -7.92 -13.26
C ARG A 382 3.75 -7.08 -13.67
N ILE A 383 3.54 -5.92 -13.04
CA ILE A 383 2.43 -5.01 -13.36
C ILE A 383 2.50 -4.55 -14.83
N LEU A 384 3.65 -4.05 -15.27
CA LEU A 384 3.86 -3.59 -16.65
C LEU A 384 3.63 -4.72 -17.65
N THR A 385 4.08 -5.93 -17.33
CA THR A 385 3.91 -7.11 -18.18
C THR A 385 2.43 -7.51 -18.28
N ARG A 386 1.69 -7.52 -17.16
CA ARG A 386 0.22 -7.75 -17.17
C ARG A 386 -0.53 -6.65 -17.92
N TYR A 387 -0.13 -5.40 -17.73
CA TYR A 387 -0.72 -4.26 -18.44
C TYR A 387 -0.54 -4.42 -19.95
N ALA A 388 0.68 -4.73 -20.42
CA ALA A 388 0.95 -5.01 -21.82
C ALA A 388 0.12 -6.19 -22.38
N ALA A 389 -0.14 -7.21 -21.55
CA ALA A 389 -0.94 -8.36 -21.94
C ALA A 389 -2.45 -8.06 -22.07
N ALA A 390 -2.94 -6.93 -21.53
CA ALA A 390 -4.36 -6.61 -21.51
C ALA A 390 -4.92 -6.14 -22.88
N GLY A 391 -4.07 -5.81 -23.84
CA GLY A 391 -4.49 -5.41 -25.18
C GLY A 391 -3.37 -4.79 -26.03
N GLU A 392 -3.64 -4.63 -27.32
CA GLU A 392 -2.63 -4.17 -28.30
C GLU A 392 -2.15 -2.74 -28.04
N GLU A 393 -3.07 -1.83 -27.72
CA GLU A 393 -2.72 -0.45 -27.35
C GLU A 393 -1.83 -0.39 -26.10
N GLN A 394 -2.08 -1.27 -25.12
CA GLN A 394 -1.28 -1.32 -23.89
C GLN A 394 0.10 -1.90 -24.18
N TYR A 395 0.16 -2.95 -25.02
CA TYR A 395 1.42 -3.51 -25.48
C TYR A 395 2.28 -2.45 -26.19
N GLU A 396 1.69 -1.70 -27.12
CA GLU A 396 2.39 -0.61 -27.83
C GLU A 396 2.90 0.47 -26.87
N ALA A 397 2.09 0.90 -25.90
CA ALA A 397 2.49 1.89 -24.91
C ALA A 397 3.71 1.43 -24.09
N VAL A 398 3.73 0.17 -23.63
CA VAL A 398 4.87 -0.39 -22.88
C VAL A 398 6.09 -0.53 -23.78
N VAL A 399 5.92 -1.01 -25.02
CA VAL A 399 7.02 -1.09 -25.99
C VAL A 399 7.61 0.29 -26.23
N ASP A 400 6.80 1.31 -26.51
CA ASP A 400 7.30 2.66 -26.76
C ASP A 400 8.04 3.25 -25.55
N GLY A 401 7.51 3.06 -24.34
CA GLY A 401 8.22 3.43 -23.11
C GLY A 401 9.57 2.73 -22.98
N LEU A 402 9.66 1.44 -23.32
CA LEU A 402 10.93 0.70 -23.35
C LEU A 402 11.89 1.24 -24.41
N ARG A 403 11.40 1.52 -25.63
CA ARG A 403 12.26 2.05 -26.70
C ARG A 403 12.84 3.41 -26.34
N ASP A 404 12.06 4.26 -25.68
CA ASP A 404 12.50 5.56 -25.18
C ASP A 404 13.53 5.40 -24.06
N ALA A 405 13.27 4.53 -23.08
CA ALA A 405 14.20 4.29 -21.98
C ALA A 405 15.52 3.64 -22.44
N LEU A 406 15.46 2.69 -23.38
CA LEU A 406 16.65 2.07 -23.99
C LEU A 406 17.49 3.05 -24.80
N GLY A 407 16.85 4.03 -25.45
CA GLY A 407 17.52 5.12 -26.18
C GLY A 407 18.07 6.22 -25.26
N GLY A 408 17.72 6.20 -23.97
CA GLY A 408 18.19 7.14 -22.96
C GLY A 408 19.60 6.83 -22.43
N VAL A 409 20.03 7.59 -21.42
CA VAL A 409 21.33 7.46 -20.74
C VAL A 409 21.17 7.12 -19.26
N GLY A 410 22.20 6.49 -18.67
CA GLY A 410 22.27 6.18 -17.24
C GLY A 410 21.18 5.20 -16.79
N ASN A 411 20.43 5.58 -15.76
CA ASN A 411 19.40 4.75 -15.13
C ASN A 411 18.35 4.23 -16.11
N SER A 412 17.90 5.08 -17.05
CA SER A 412 16.84 4.73 -18.01
C SER A 412 17.16 3.49 -18.84
N CYS A 413 18.36 3.48 -19.43
CA CYS A 413 18.83 2.37 -20.25
C CYS A 413 19.07 1.10 -19.41
N LEU A 414 19.71 1.24 -18.24
CA LEU A 414 20.00 0.11 -17.34
C LEU A 414 18.72 -0.57 -16.82
N THR A 415 17.73 0.22 -16.41
CA THR A 415 16.46 -0.27 -15.89
C THR A 415 15.63 -0.92 -16.98
N ALA A 416 15.60 -0.35 -18.19
CA ALA A 416 14.93 -0.99 -19.32
C ALA A 416 15.59 -2.32 -19.72
N GLN A 417 16.92 -2.39 -19.75
CA GLN A 417 17.64 -3.66 -19.98
C GLN A 417 17.37 -4.69 -18.88
N HIS A 418 17.28 -4.26 -17.62
CA HIS A 418 16.92 -5.14 -16.52
C HIS A 418 15.49 -5.68 -16.68
N PHE A 419 14.53 -4.82 -17.06
CA PHE A 419 13.18 -5.26 -17.41
C PHE A 419 13.17 -6.31 -18.53
N GLN A 420 13.91 -6.09 -19.61
CA GLN A 420 14.00 -7.04 -20.72
C GLN A 420 14.50 -8.43 -20.28
N LYS A 421 15.42 -8.48 -19.31
CA LYS A 421 15.94 -9.75 -18.75
C LYS A 421 14.89 -10.51 -17.92
N LEU A 422 13.99 -9.79 -17.24
CA LEU A 422 12.93 -10.40 -16.41
C LEU A 422 11.76 -10.93 -17.24
N VAL A 423 11.46 -10.32 -18.39
CA VAL A 423 10.28 -10.64 -19.22
C VAL A 423 10.09 -12.15 -19.49
N PRO A 424 11.10 -12.95 -19.90
CA PRO A 424 10.90 -14.37 -20.20
C PRO A 424 10.37 -15.17 -19.00
N ASP A 425 10.90 -14.90 -17.81
CA ASP A 425 10.51 -15.56 -16.57
C ASP A 425 9.12 -15.08 -16.16
N LEU A 426 8.86 -13.78 -16.22
CA LEU A 426 7.56 -13.19 -15.91
C LEU A 426 6.44 -13.72 -16.83
N VAL A 427 6.70 -13.91 -18.12
CA VAL A 427 5.71 -14.48 -19.05
C VAL A 427 5.33 -15.90 -18.65
N THR A 428 6.30 -16.68 -18.17
CA THR A 428 6.09 -18.06 -17.73
C THR A 428 5.37 -18.09 -16.38
N GLU A 429 5.83 -17.28 -15.42
CA GLU A 429 5.24 -17.12 -14.08
C GLU A 429 3.77 -16.69 -14.15
N LEU A 430 3.47 -15.68 -14.97
CA LEU A 430 2.12 -15.10 -15.06
C LEU A 430 1.16 -15.93 -15.93
N GLY A 431 1.65 -16.96 -16.64
CA GLY A 431 0.82 -17.78 -17.53
C GLY A 431 0.16 -16.99 -18.68
N ILE A 432 0.81 -15.91 -19.13
CA ILE A 432 0.28 -15.02 -20.18
C ILE A 432 0.79 -15.41 -21.58
N SER A 433 0.25 -14.77 -22.62
CA SER A 433 0.58 -15.07 -24.02
C SER A 433 2.09 -14.97 -24.31
N ALA A 434 2.62 -15.97 -25.02
CA ALA A 434 4.03 -15.99 -25.45
C ALA A 434 4.42 -14.77 -26.33
N ARG A 435 3.45 -14.08 -26.95
CA ARG A 435 3.67 -12.79 -27.66
C ARG A 435 4.37 -11.77 -26.77
N MET A 436 4.12 -11.80 -25.46
CA MET A 436 4.70 -10.85 -24.49
C MET A 436 6.22 -10.97 -24.37
N ARG A 437 6.82 -12.08 -24.82
CA ARG A 437 8.29 -12.18 -24.96
C ARG A 437 8.86 -11.13 -25.92
N GLY A 438 8.03 -10.57 -26.81
CA GLY A 438 8.41 -9.46 -27.69
C GLY A 438 8.83 -8.18 -26.95
N LEU A 439 8.40 -7.99 -25.68
CA LEU A 439 8.88 -6.88 -24.86
C LEU A 439 10.40 -6.95 -24.61
N ALA A 440 10.95 -8.15 -24.48
CA ALA A 440 12.39 -8.38 -24.34
C ALA A 440 13.19 -8.05 -25.62
N LEU A 441 12.50 -7.89 -26.76
CA LEU A 441 13.09 -7.64 -28.06
C LEU A 441 12.93 -6.19 -28.53
N ALA A 442 12.39 -5.30 -27.68
CA ALA A 442 12.27 -3.88 -28.00
C ALA A 442 13.65 -3.28 -28.31
N LEU A 443 13.74 -2.56 -29.44
CA LEU A 443 14.96 -1.89 -29.88
C LEU A 443 14.94 -0.41 -29.50
N PRO A 444 16.08 0.19 -29.12
CA PRO A 444 16.14 1.61 -28.78
C PRO A 444 15.66 2.48 -29.96
N ARG A 445 14.99 3.61 -29.65
CA ARG A 445 14.77 4.63 -30.69
C ARG A 445 16.12 5.20 -31.14
N PRO A 446 16.34 5.46 -32.43
CA PRO A 446 17.58 6.05 -32.91
C PRO A 446 17.81 7.40 -32.21
N ALA A 447 18.98 7.56 -31.59
CA ALA A 447 19.29 8.70 -30.74
C ALA A 447 19.19 10.03 -31.49
N GLY A 448 18.44 10.98 -30.93
CA GLY A 448 18.58 12.40 -31.26
C GLY A 448 19.71 13.00 -30.42
N ASP A 449 20.72 13.54 -31.09
CA ASP A 449 21.85 14.34 -30.60
C ASP A 449 22.30 14.08 -29.15
N THR A 450 23.23 13.15 -28.98
CA THR A 450 23.89 12.85 -27.71
C THR A 450 24.74 14.05 -27.26
N ARG A 451 24.27 14.79 -26.25
CA ARG A 451 25.15 15.70 -25.51
C ARG A 451 26.28 14.90 -24.85
N PRO A 452 27.51 15.44 -24.78
CA PRO A 452 28.61 14.78 -24.10
C PRO A 452 28.25 14.48 -22.64
N ALA A 453 28.74 13.36 -22.12
CA ALA A 453 28.58 12.99 -20.72
C ALA A 453 29.18 14.10 -19.83
N PRO A 454 28.41 14.71 -18.90
CA PRO A 454 28.95 15.61 -17.91
C PRO A 454 29.82 14.85 -16.90
N THR A 455 30.55 15.60 -16.07
CA THR A 455 31.28 15.14 -14.88
C THR A 455 30.38 14.36 -13.91
N ASP A 456 30.96 13.69 -12.90
CA ASP A 456 30.23 12.86 -11.92
C ASP A 456 29.20 13.63 -11.05
N GLY A 457 29.11 14.96 -11.20
CA GLY A 457 28.15 15.84 -10.56
C GLY A 457 28.51 16.23 -9.12
N TRP A 458 29.59 15.68 -8.56
CA TRP A 458 29.95 15.88 -7.15
C TRP A 458 30.50 17.28 -6.86
N GLU A 459 31.13 17.94 -7.84
CA GLU A 459 31.58 19.35 -7.70
C GLU A 459 30.38 20.30 -7.58
N ASP A 460 29.38 20.13 -8.45
CA ASP A 460 28.13 20.92 -8.42
C ASP A 460 27.33 20.63 -7.14
N PHE A 461 27.32 19.37 -6.69
CA PHE A 461 26.76 18.99 -5.39
C PHE A 461 27.42 19.75 -4.24
N ASP A 462 28.75 19.78 -4.16
CA ASP A 462 29.46 20.49 -3.09
C ASP A 462 29.22 22.01 -3.16
N LEU A 463 29.14 22.56 -4.38
CA LEU A 463 28.83 23.98 -4.58
C LEU A 463 27.43 24.32 -4.06
N GLU A 464 26.41 23.51 -4.36
CA GLU A 464 25.05 23.70 -3.86
C GLU A 464 25.02 23.64 -2.32
N ILE A 465 25.70 22.65 -1.73
CA ILE A 465 25.78 22.50 -0.27
C ILE A 465 26.44 23.73 0.38
N THR A 466 27.57 24.19 -0.15
CA THR A 466 28.35 25.30 0.42
C THR A 466 27.66 26.66 0.25
N THR A 467 27.01 26.90 -0.89
CA THR A 467 26.33 28.17 -1.21
C THR A 467 24.92 28.28 -0.64
N SER A 468 24.37 27.19 -0.09
CA SER A 468 23.04 27.16 0.51
C SER A 468 22.85 28.22 1.62
N GLN A 469 21.69 28.89 1.59
CA GLN A 469 21.31 29.89 2.59
C GLN A 469 20.58 29.24 3.77
N VAL A 470 21.32 28.52 4.61
CA VAL A 470 20.82 27.89 5.85
C VAL A 470 21.47 28.52 7.08
N THR A 471 20.79 28.41 8.23
CA THR A 471 21.34 28.86 9.53
C THR A 471 22.58 28.06 9.91
N ASP A 472 23.45 28.60 10.76
CA ASP A 472 24.71 27.93 11.17
C ASP A 472 24.46 26.52 11.75
N ALA A 473 23.42 26.35 12.57
CA ALA A 473 23.05 25.03 13.10
C ALA A 473 22.61 24.05 12.00
N LYS A 474 21.87 24.52 10.99
CA LYS A 474 21.45 23.71 9.84
C LYS A 474 22.60 23.41 8.89
N ARG A 475 23.59 24.31 8.79
CA ARG A 475 24.79 24.13 7.98
C ARG A 475 25.62 22.94 8.46
N VAL A 476 25.83 22.82 9.77
CA VAL A 476 26.54 21.67 10.36
C VAL A 476 25.81 20.37 10.03
N ALA A 477 24.50 20.31 10.21
CA ALA A 477 23.71 19.13 9.88
C ALA A 477 23.78 18.78 8.37
N LEU A 478 23.74 19.80 7.51
CA LEU A 478 23.85 19.65 6.06
C LEU A 478 25.22 19.09 5.63
N GLU A 479 26.33 19.60 6.19
CA GLU A 479 27.69 19.11 5.92
C GLU A 479 27.89 17.66 6.40
N VAL A 480 27.33 17.33 7.58
CA VAL A 480 27.33 15.96 8.11
C VAL A 480 26.57 15.01 7.18
N ALA A 481 25.38 15.42 6.71
CA ALA A 481 24.59 14.64 5.76
C ALA A 481 25.27 14.49 4.40
N ALA A 482 25.87 15.56 3.86
CA ALA A 482 26.65 15.53 2.63
C ALA A 482 27.83 14.55 2.71
N THR A 483 28.53 14.54 3.84
CA THR A 483 29.61 13.57 4.11
C THR A 483 29.07 12.14 4.17
N ALA A 484 27.92 11.92 4.83
CA ALA A 484 27.28 10.62 4.90
C ALA A 484 26.83 10.11 3.52
N LEU A 485 26.27 10.97 2.65
CA LEU A 485 25.90 10.65 1.27
C LEU A 485 27.10 10.13 0.45
N ARG A 486 28.26 10.78 0.56
CA ARG A 486 29.49 10.31 -0.10
C ARG A 486 29.97 8.95 0.40
N ARG A 487 29.82 8.68 1.70
CA ARG A 487 30.12 7.35 2.25
C ARG A 487 29.14 6.31 1.72
N LEU A 488 27.85 6.64 1.73
CA LEU A 488 26.78 5.77 1.27
C LEU A 488 26.96 5.36 -0.20
N ALA A 489 27.42 6.27 -1.05
CA ALA A 489 27.73 5.97 -2.46
C ALA A 489 28.83 4.89 -2.65
N ARG A 490 29.65 4.62 -1.62
CA ARG A 490 30.82 3.73 -1.69
C ARG A 490 30.67 2.42 -0.90
N ILE A 491 29.55 2.21 -0.22
CA ILE A 491 29.34 1.07 0.69
C ILE A 491 28.23 0.19 0.13
N ASP A 492 28.47 -1.12 0.08
CA ASP A 492 27.47 -2.09 -0.41
C ASP A 492 26.43 -2.47 0.65
N GLN A 493 26.80 -2.44 1.94
CA GLN A 493 25.92 -2.76 3.07
C GLN A 493 25.98 -1.64 4.12
N PRO A 494 25.07 -0.64 4.03
CA PRO A 494 25.11 0.49 4.95
C PRO A 494 24.65 0.09 6.36
N ALA A 495 25.36 0.59 7.37
CA ALA A 495 24.95 0.45 8.76
C ALA A 495 24.15 1.69 9.20
N ALA A 496 23.51 1.62 10.38
CA ALA A 496 22.74 2.74 10.94
C ALA A 496 23.54 4.06 10.96
N ARG A 497 24.82 4.01 11.36
CA ARG A 497 25.73 5.17 11.36
C ARG A 497 25.93 5.86 10.01
N ASP A 498 25.68 5.15 8.91
CA ASP A 498 25.83 5.67 7.55
C ASP A 498 24.54 6.32 7.05
N VAL A 499 23.38 5.94 7.61
CA VAL A 499 22.04 6.34 7.16
C VAL A 499 21.39 7.34 8.11
N ASP A 500 21.57 7.18 9.43
CA ASP A 500 20.96 8.03 10.47
C ASP A 500 21.24 9.52 10.24
N PRO A 501 22.47 9.98 9.89
CA PRO A 501 22.73 11.40 9.66
C PRO A 501 21.95 11.97 8.45
N ILE A 502 21.67 11.14 7.45
CA ILE A 502 20.87 11.53 6.28
C ILE A 502 19.40 11.63 6.68
N THR A 503 18.89 10.64 7.40
CA THR A 503 17.51 10.63 7.89
C THR A 503 17.23 11.82 8.81
N ASP A 504 18.13 12.12 9.75
CA ASP A 504 18.02 13.27 10.65
C ASP A 504 18.00 14.60 9.89
N ALA A 505 18.82 14.70 8.83
CA ALA A 505 18.81 15.85 7.94
C ALA A 505 17.48 15.99 7.18
N LEU A 506 16.93 14.88 6.69
CA LEU A 506 15.64 14.89 6.00
C LEU A 506 14.50 15.34 6.94
N LEU A 507 14.56 14.98 8.22
CA LEU A 507 13.58 15.35 9.23
C LEU A 507 13.76 16.76 9.82
N SER A 508 14.93 17.38 9.67
CA SER A 508 15.27 18.71 10.26
C SER A 508 15.01 19.91 9.33
N GLY A 509 14.30 19.69 8.21
CA GLY A 509 13.89 20.74 7.29
C GLY A 509 15.01 21.33 6.43
N ILE A 510 16.09 20.57 6.21
CA ILE A 510 17.12 20.83 5.19
C ILE A 510 16.99 19.94 3.96
N ALA A 511 16.00 19.04 3.97
CA ALA A 511 15.69 18.13 2.86
C ALA A 511 15.56 18.78 1.48
N PRO A 512 14.93 19.98 1.30
CA PRO A 512 14.87 20.60 -0.02
C PRO A 512 16.25 20.92 -0.61
N THR A 513 17.15 21.49 0.20
CA THR A 513 18.53 21.77 -0.20
C THR A 513 19.30 20.48 -0.55
N LEU A 514 19.04 19.40 0.19
CA LEU A 514 19.62 18.09 -0.15
C LEU A 514 19.05 17.51 -1.46
N ASP A 515 17.75 17.68 -1.74
CA ASP A 515 17.14 17.25 -3.00
C ASP A 515 17.73 17.99 -4.19
N ASP A 516 17.88 19.32 -4.07
CA ASP A 516 18.50 20.17 -5.09
C ASP A 516 19.96 19.74 -5.35
N ALA A 517 20.74 19.54 -4.29
CA ALA A 517 22.12 19.07 -4.41
C ALA A 517 22.19 17.67 -5.05
N LEU A 518 21.36 16.73 -4.59
CA LEU A 518 21.31 15.34 -5.10
C LEU A 518 20.93 15.26 -6.58
N SER A 519 20.15 16.22 -7.09
CA SER A 519 19.77 16.29 -8.49
C SER A 519 20.98 16.36 -9.45
N ASN A 520 22.13 16.87 -8.97
CA ASN A 520 23.37 16.95 -9.74
C ASN A 520 24.08 15.58 -9.87
N VAL A 521 23.95 14.69 -8.88
CA VAL A 521 24.65 13.38 -8.84
C VAL A 521 23.77 12.20 -9.24
N MET A 522 22.43 12.35 -9.20
CA MET A 522 21.48 11.25 -9.36
C MET A 522 21.62 10.43 -10.66
N ARG A 523 22.13 11.06 -11.73
CA ARG A 523 22.31 10.40 -13.04
C ARG A 523 23.51 9.47 -13.07
N HIS A 524 24.46 9.65 -12.16
CA HIS A 524 25.77 8.99 -12.17
C HIS A 524 25.94 8.04 -10.99
N GLU A 525 25.13 8.18 -9.94
CA GLU A 525 25.22 7.40 -8.70
C GLU A 525 23.99 6.50 -8.48
N PRO A 526 23.73 5.49 -9.34
CA PRO A 526 22.57 4.59 -9.18
C PRO A 526 22.59 3.83 -7.85
N ARG A 527 23.80 3.52 -7.34
CA ARG A 527 23.99 2.85 -6.05
C ARG A 527 23.55 3.73 -4.88
N LEU A 528 23.91 5.02 -4.91
CA LEU A 528 23.48 5.97 -3.89
C LEU A 528 21.96 6.10 -3.87
N LEU A 529 21.33 6.24 -5.04
CA LEU A 529 19.88 6.35 -5.13
C LEU A 529 19.17 5.09 -4.62
N LYS A 530 19.68 3.90 -4.98
CA LYS A 530 19.19 2.62 -4.47
C LYS A 530 19.27 2.60 -2.93
N ALA A 531 20.44 2.92 -2.37
CA ALA A 531 20.65 2.92 -0.93
C ALA A 531 19.77 3.95 -0.18
N LEU A 532 19.59 5.15 -0.74
CA LEU A 532 18.69 6.16 -0.18
C LEU A 532 17.24 5.69 -0.16
N ARG A 533 16.79 5.06 -1.26
CA ARG A 533 15.44 4.51 -1.39
C ARG A 533 15.17 3.37 -0.43
N GLU A 534 16.15 2.51 -0.20
CA GLU A 534 15.98 1.30 0.61
C GLU A 534 16.21 1.53 2.11
N HIS A 535 17.07 2.48 2.48
CA HIS A 535 17.49 2.64 3.87
C HIS A 535 17.08 3.97 4.52
N ALA A 536 17.12 5.09 3.79
CA ALA A 536 16.83 6.41 4.37
C ALA A 536 15.35 6.80 4.21
N LEU A 537 14.85 6.75 2.98
CA LEU A 537 13.52 7.23 2.62
C LEU A 537 12.37 6.48 3.34
N PRO A 538 12.44 5.16 3.59
CA PRO A 538 11.37 4.45 4.29
C PRO A 538 11.17 4.97 5.72
N VAL A 539 12.22 5.44 6.40
CA VAL A 539 12.11 6.03 7.74
C VAL A 539 11.39 7.39 7.70
N VAL A 540 11.68 8.19 6.68
CA VAL A 540 11.04 9.50 6.47
C VAL A 540 9.57 9.35 6.07
N LEU A 541 9.26 8.40 5.19
CA LEU A 541 7.89 8.21 4.67
C LEU A 541 6.96 7.48 5.65
N ARG A 542 7.50 6.79 6.66
CA ARG A 542 6.73 6.18 7.75
C ARG A 542 6.48 7.11 8.93
N GLN A 543 6.93 8.37 8.85
CA GLN A 543 6.57 9.36 9.87
C GLN A 543 5.05 9.52 9.94
N PRO A 544 4.46 9.53 11.16
CA PRO A 544 3.01 9.61 11.29
C PRO A 544 2.40 10.83 10.59
N ILE A 545 1.39 10.60 9.76
CA ILE A 545 0.68 11.65 9.02
C ILE A 545 -0.79 11.76 9.43
N GLY A 546 -1.29 10.85 10.25
CA GLY A 546 -2.69 10.74 10.63
C GLY A 546 -3.27 12.02 11.23
N ASP A 547 -2.52 12.72 12.09
CA ASP A 547 -2.96 14.01 12.65
C ASP A 547 -3.01 15.13 11.61
N ARG A 548 -2.09 15.13 10.62
CA ARG A 548 -2.14 16.08 9.49
C ARG A 548 -3.34 15.82 8.58
N LEU A 549 -3.68 14.54 8.38
CA LEU A 549 -4.88 14.15 7.66
C LEU A 549 -6.16 14.53 8.44
N ARG A 550 -6.12 14.42 9.77
CA ARG A 550 -7.21 14.83 10.68
C ARG A 550 -7.43 16.33 10.69
N SER A 551 -6.39 17.15 10.79
CA SER A 551 -6.52 18.61 10.80
C SER A 551 -7.06 19.17 9.49
N SER A 552 -6.84 18.46 8.38
CA SER A 552 -7.44 18.77 7.08
C SER A 552 -8.97 18.51 7.02
N HIS A 553 -9.60 17.96 8.08
CA HIS A 553 -11.07 17.80 8.19
C HIS A 553 -11.80 19.01 8.75
N ILE A 554 -11.14 19.81 9.60
CA ILE A 554 -11.68 21.05 10.17
C ILE A 554 -11.45 22.15 9.14
#